data_AF-A0A4Z2EC33-F1
#
_entry.id   AF-A0A4Z2EC33-F1
#
_cell.length_a   1.000
_cell.length_b   1.000
_cell.length_c   1.000
_cell.angle_alpha   90.00
_cell.angle_beta   90.00
_cell.angle_gamma   90.00
#
_symmetry.space_group_name_H-M   'P 1'
#
loop_
_entity.id
_entity.type
_entity.pdbx_description
1 polymer ?
#
loop_
_entity_poly.entity_id
_entity_poly.type
_entity_poly.pdbx_seq_one_letter_code
_entity_poly.pdbx_strand_id
1 'polypeptide(L)' 'MTCQARTSYTEDEVLWGHRFESCISLEKGAFRVDCSAFDKTFEVQMSSLSARDSRRAGDDDAGRVSGEAPLR' A
#
# COMPACT_ATOMS: atom_id res chain seq x y z
N MET A 1 -34.65 4.96 7.75
CA MET A 1 -34.26 3.55 7.96
C MET A 1 -32.74 3.48 7.96
N THR A 2 -32.12 2.75 8.88
CA THR A 2 -30.66 2.58 8.94
C THR A 2 -30.30 1.11 8.75
N CYS A 3 -29.19 0.82 8.06
CA CYS A 3 -28.68 -0.53 7.81
C CYS A 3 -27.21 -0.61 8.27
N GLN A 4 -26.80 -1.76 8.78
CA GLN A 4 -25.42 -2.03 9.19
C GLN A 4 -24.93 -3.34 8.56
N ALA A 5 -23.72 -3.31 8.00
CA ALA A 5 -22.97 -4.48 7.55
C ALA A 5 -21.59 -4.48 8.24
N ARG A 6 -21.09 -5.66 8.62
CA ARG A 6 -19.80 -5.86 9.29
C ARG A 6 -19.08 -7.05 8.68
N THR A 7 -17.75 -6.97 8.61
CA THR A 7 -16.86 -8.06 8.23
C THR A 7 -15.58 -8.00 9.08
N SER A 8 -14.81 -9.07 9.11
CA SER A 8 -13.54 -9.18 9.83
C SER A 8 -12.54 -9.97 9.00
N TYR A 9 -11.25 -9.75 9.27
CA TYR A 9 -10.14 -10.50 8.68
C TYR A 9 -9.27 -11.06 9.81
N THR A 10 -8.94 -12.34 9.71
CA THR A 10 -7.95 -13.08 10.52
C THR A 10 -6.54 -12.81 10.01
N GLU A 11 -5.49 -13.22 10.75
CA GLU A 11 -4.10 -13.00 10.33
C GLU A 11 -3.78 -13.55 8.94
N ASP A 12 -4.35 -14.69 8.57
CA ASP A 12 -4.11 -15.37 7.29
C ASP A 12 -4.85 -14.70 6.11
N GLU A 13 -5.84 -13.85 6.40
CA GLU A 13 -6.61 -13.10 5.39
C GLU A 13 -5.96 -11.75 5.04
N VAL A 14 -4.92 -11.33 5.79
CA VAL A 14 -4.20 -10.07 5.56
C VAL A 14 -2.88 -10.36 4.86
N LEU A 15 -2.88 -10.20 3.54
CA LEU A 15 -1.73 -10.50 2.69
C LEU A 15 -0.78 -9.29 2.58
N TRP A 16 0.39 -9.37 3.23
CA TRP A 16 1.44 -8.35 3.10
C TRP A 16 2.08 -8.39 1.71
N GLY A 17 2.32 -7.22 1.11
CA GLY A 17 2.89 -7.15 -0.24
C GLY A 17 1.88 -7.38 -1.36
N HIS A 18 0.57 -7.41 -1.07
CA HIS A 18 -0.47 -7.52 -2.09
C HIS A 18 -1.11 -6.18 -2.41
N ARG A 19 -1.46 -5.98 -3.69
CA ARG A 19 -2.22 -4.83 -4.17
C ARG A 19 -3.48 -5.30 -4.91
N PHE A 20 -4.59 -4.61 -4.69
CA PHE A 20 -5.83 -4.85 -5.41
C PHE A 20 -5.69 -4.50 -6.90
N GLU A 21 -6.32 -5.31 -7.75
CA GLU A 21 -6.51 -5.00 -9.15
C GLU A 21 -7.47 -3.81 -9.33
N SER A 22 -7.27 -3.00 -10.36
CA SER A 22 -8.19 -1.90 -10.65
C SER A 22 -9.50 -2.44 -11.21
N CYS A 23 -10.59 -2.27 -10.48
CA CYS A 23 -11.91 -2.72 -10.89
C CYS A 23 -12.76 -1.64 -11.59
N ILE A 24 -12.22 -0.43 -11.79
CA ILE A 24 -12.94 0.69 -12.42
C ILE A 24 -12.26 1.08 -13.73
N SER A 25 -13.05 1.22 -14.79
CA SER A 25 -12.61 1.71 -16.10
C SER A 25 -13.54 2.81 -16.63
N LEU A 26 -13.02 3.67 -17.50
CA LEU A 26 -13.83 4.65 -18.24
C LEU A 26 -14.03 4.13 -19.67
N GLU A 27 -15.26 3.75 -20.00
CA GLU A 27 -15.62 3.24 -21.33
C GLU A 27 -16.73 4.10 -21.94
N LYS A 28 -16.46 4.65 -23.13
CA LYS A 28 -17.43 5.45 -23.90
C LYS A 28 -18.08 6.59 -23.09
N GLY A 29 -17.30 7.22 -22.21
CA GLY A 29 -17.77 8.34 -21.37
C GLY A 29 -18.53 7.94 -20.10
N ALA A 30 -18.61 6.64 -19.80
CA ALA A 30 -19.22 6.13 -18.57
C ALA A 30 -18.21 5.32 -17.74
N PHE A 31 -18.28 5.47 -16.41
CA PHE A 31 -17.53 4.61 -15.50
C PHE A 31 -18.19 3.24 -15.42
N ARG A 32 -17.38 2.19 -15.59
CA ARG A 32 -17.77 0.79 -15.40
C ARG A 32 -17.04 0.21 -14.22
N VAL A 33 -17.72 -0.66 -13.48
CA VAL A 33 -17.19 -1.40 -12.34
C VAL A 33 -17.22 -2.89 -12.69
N ASP A 34 -16.06 -3.53 -12.71
CA ASP A 34 -15.92 -4.97 -12.85
C ASP A 34 -15.93 -5.63 -11.46
N CYS A 35 -17.08 -6.12 -11.02
CA CYS A 35 -17.22 -6.82 -9.75
C CYS A 35 -16.42 -8.12 -9.69
N SER A 36 -16.01 -8.70 -10.83
CA SER A 36 -15.16 -9.90 -10.85
C SER A 36 -13.71 -9.61 -10.50
N ALA A 37 -13.29 -8.34 -10.56
CA ALA A 37 -11.96 -7.89 -10.17
C ALA A 37 -11.93 -7.30 -8.75
N PHE A 38 -13.07 -7.25 -8.05
CA PHE A 38 -13.20 -6.56 -6.76
C PHE A 38 -12.28 -7.14 -5.67
N ASP A 39 -12.19 -8.47 -5.60
CA ASP A 39 -11.40 -9.21 -4.62
C ASP A 39 -10.05 -9.69 -5.17
N LYS A 40 -9.75 -9.41 -6.45
CA LYS A 40 -8.48 -9.83 -7.06
C LYS A 40 -7.31 -9.01 -6.53
N THR A 41 -6.25 -9.70 -6.14
CA THR A 41 -5.00 -9.09 -5.71
C THR A 41 -3.80 -9.71 -6.43
N PHE A 42 -2.70 -8.99 -6.47
CA PHE A 42 -1.42 -9.47 -7.00
C PHE A 42 -0.26 -9.03 -6.11
N GLU A 43 0.82 -9.81 -6.13
CA GLU A 43 2.04 -9.53 -5.38
C GLU A 43 2.82 -8.33 -5.94
N VAL A 44 3.35 -7.52 -5.03
CA VAL A 44 4.18 -6.36 -5.30
C VAL A 44 5.37 -6.37 -4.35
N GLN A 45 6.53 -5.92 -4.83
CA GLN A 45 7.70 -5.77 -3.98
C GLN A 45 7.42 -4.77 -2.86
N MET A 46 7.49 -5.26 -1.62
CA MET A 46 7.30 -4.48 -0.41
C MET A 46 8.39 -4.81 0.61
N SER A 47 8.73 -3.81 1.42
CA SER A 47 9.64 -3.98 2.56
C SER A 47 9.06 -5.01 3.54
N SER A 48 9.89 -5.91 4.05
CA SER A 48 9.53 -6.84 5.13
C SER A 48 9.59 -6.20 6.51
N LEU A 49 10.02 -4.94 6.61
CA LEU A 49 10.10 -4.22 7.87
C LEU A 49 8.70 -3.89 8.39
N SER A 50 8.55 -3.93 9.71
CA SER A 50 7.36 -3.35 10.34
C SER A 50 7.27 -1.85 10.04
N ALA A 51 6.07 -1.29 10.13
CA ALA A 51 5.88 0.16 9.97
C ALA A 51 6.68 0.98 11.00
N ARG A 52 6.95 0.40 12.18
CA ARG A 52 7.77 1.04 13.22
C ARG A 52 9.25 1.05 12.85
N ASP A 53 9.76 -0.04 12.32
CA ASP A 53 11.18 -0.17 11.98
C ASP A 53 11.50 0.61 10.69
N SER A 54 10.55 0.63 9.73
CA SER A 54 10.65 1.48 8.52
C SER A 54 10.79 2.96 8.86
N ARG A 55 10.08 3.46 9.88
CA ARG A 55 10.20 4.86 10.33
C ARG A 55 11.58 5.14 10.91
N ARG A 56 12.07 4.26 11.77
CA ARG A 56 13.41 4.39 12.39
C ARG A 56 14.50 4.43 11.32
N ALA A 57 14.43 3.54 10.34
CA ALA A 57 15.38 3.51 9.23
C ALA A 57 15.36 4.79 8.36
N GLY A 58 14.19 5.42 8.21
CA GLY A 58 14.06 6.70 7.51
C GLY A 58 14.64 7.89 8.31
N ASP A 59 14.57 7.84 9.63
CA ASP A 59 15.14 8.86 10.51
C ASP A 59 16.69 8.79 10.55
N ASP A 60 17.27 7.59 10.42
CA ASP A 60 18.73 7.37 10.40
C ASP A 60 19.42 7.91 9.11
N ASP A 61 18.71 7.95 7.97
CA ASP A 61 19.25 8.48 6.70
C ASP A 61 19.29 10.02 6.66
N ALA A 62 18.35 10.68 7.35
CA ALA A 62 18.32 12.15 7.47
C ALA A 62 19.51 12.73 8.27
N GLY A 63 20.22 11.91 9.05
CA GLY A 63 21.37 12.31 9.85
C GLY A 63 22.72 12.30 9.12
N ARG A 64 22.80 11.84 7.87
CA ARG A 64 24.09 11.65 7.16
C ARG A 64 24.49 12.78 6.21
N VAL A 65 23.69 13.85 6.05
CA VAL A 65 24.04 15.03 5.24
C VAL A 65 24.64 16.16 6.10
N SER A 66 25.70 15.87 6.85
CA SER A 66 26.56 16.89 7.47
C SER A 66 27.96 16.33 7.62
N GLY A 67 28.62 16.15 6.47
CA GLY A 67 30.05 15.94 6.39
C GLY A 67 30.60 16.89 5.34
N GLU A 68 31.29 17.92 5.81
CA GLU A 68 31.94 18.95 5.00
C GLU A 68 32.79 18.35 3.87
N ALA A 69 32.64 18.89 2.66
CA ALA A 69 33.65 18.76 1.62
C ALA A 69 34.65 19.93 1.78
N PRO A 70 35.96 19.69 1.94
CA PRO A 70 36.92 20.77 2.02
C PRO A 70 37.05 21.41 0.64
N LEU A 71 36.83 22.73 0.58
CA LEU A 71 37.05 23.56 -0.60
C LEU A 71 38.52 23.45 -1.04
N ARG A 72 38.72 23.16 -2.33
CA ARG A 72 39.99 23.37 -3.02
C ARG A 72 40.10 24.80 -3.52
#